data_AF-A0A645CYI3-F1
#
_entry.id   AF-A0A645CYI3-F1
#
_cell.length_a   1.000
_cell.length_b   1.000
_cell.length_c   1.000
_cell.angle_alpha   90.00
_cell.angle_beta   90.00
_cell.angle_gamma   90.00
#
_symmetry.space_group_name_H-M   'P 1'
#
loop_
_entity.id
_entity.type
_entity.pdbx_description
1 polymer ?
#
loop_
_entity_poly.entity_id
_entity_poly.type
_entity_poly.pdbx_seq_one_letter_code
_entity_poly.pdbx_strand_id
1 'polypeptide(L)' 'MVTHSTKAASHANRVLFIKDGTVYHQLYRTEQPQEQFYQKIADSLTVLSSGGNTL' A
#
# COMPACT_ATOMS: atom_id res chain seq x y z
N MET A 1 0.09 -7.19 -11.80
CA MET A 1 -0.08 -8.20 -10.74
C MET A 1 -1.15 -7.72 -9.78
N VAL A 2 -2.01 -8.62 -9.30
CA VAL A 2 -2.95 -8.36 -8.20
C VAL A 2 -2.56 -9.30 -7.06
N THR A 3 -2.49 -8.81 -5.83
CA THR A 3 -2.09 -9.62 -4.67
C THR A 3 -2.71 -9.07 -3.39
N HIS A 4 -2.97 -9.97 -2.44
CA HIS A 4 -3.32 -9.62 -1.06
C HIS A 4 -2.09 -9.63 -0.12
N SER A 5 -0.91 -9.99 -0.63
CA SER A 5 0.32 -10.03 0.18
C SER A 5 1.06 -8.70 0.12
N THR A 6 1.21 -8.06 1.28
CA THR A 6 2.05 -6.87 1.46
C THR A 6 3.52 -7.15 1.14
N LYS A 7 4.01 -8.35 1.46
CA LYS A 7 5.37 -8.79 1.16
C LYS A 7 5.61 -8.91 -0.34
N ALA A 8 4.67 -9.50 -1.08
CA ALA A 8 4.77 -9.57 -2.54
C ALA A 8 4.68 -8.17 -3.17
N ALA A 9 3.78 -7.32 -2.67
CA ALA A 9 3.62 -5.95 -3.15
C ALA A 9 4.86 -5.08 -2.90
N SER A 10 5.61 -5.31 -1.81
CA SER A 10 6.81 -4.51 -1.49
C SER A 10 7.98 -4.73 -2.45
N HIS A 11 7.94 -5.79 -3.26
CA HIS A 11 8.90 -5.98 -4.36
C HIS A 11 8.62 -5.08 -5.57
N ALA A 12 7.43 -4.47 -5.68
CA ALA A 12 7.08 -3.57 -6.78
C ALA A 12 7.61 -2.15 -6.56
N ASN A 13 7.81 -1.42 -7.65
CA ASN A 13 8.19 0.00 -7.60
C ASN A 13 6.99 0.92 -7.32
N ARG A 14 5.77 0.45 -7.61
CA ARG A 14 4.51 1.17 -7.43
C ARG A 14 3.41 0.20 -6.99
N VAL A 15 2.62 0.62 -6.00
CA VAL A 15 1.45 -0.10 -5.50
C VAL A 15 0.24 0.81 -5.62
N LEU A 16 -0.86 0.27 -6.15
CA LEU A 16 -2.14 0.97 -6.34
C LEU A 16 -3.19 0.31 -5.45
N PHE A 17 -3.88 1.11 -4.65
CA PHE A 17 -5.05 0.70 -3.90
C PHE A 17 -6.28 1.13 -4.67
N ILE A 18 -7.12 0.16 -5.02
CA ILE A 18 -8.34 0.37 -5.79
C ILE A 18 -9.53 0.18 -4.84
N LYS A 19 -10.47 1.12 -4.88
CA LYS A 19 -11.74 1.06 -4.17
C LYS A 19 -12.86 1.47 -5.12
N ASP A 20 -13.92 0.69 -5.18
CA ASP A 20 -15.10 0.94 -6.01
C ASP A 20 -14.76 1.22 -7.50
N GLY A 21 -13.79 0.47 -8.04
CA GLY A 21 -13.36 0.61 -9.44
C GLY A 21 -12.45 1.81 -9.73
N THR A 22 -12.07 2.59 -8.72
CA THR A 22 -11.21 3.78 -8.87
C THR A 22 -9.91 3.65 -8.08
N VAL A 23 -8.84 4.31 -8.55
CA VAL A 23 -7.58 4.39 -7.80
C VAL A 23 -7.80 5.35 -6.63
N TYR A 24 -7.81 4.79 -5.42
CA TYR A 24 -8.05 5.54 -4.19
C TYR A 24 -6.74 6.03 -3.57
N HIS A 25 -5.69 5.21 -3.59
CA HIS A 25 -4.38 5.56 -3.04
C HIS A 25 -3.25 4.90 -3.83
N GLN A 26 -2.06 5.48 -3.78
CA GLN A 26 -0.90 4.93 -4.48
C GLN A 26 0.39 5.21 -3.73
N LEU A 27 1.30 4.24 -3.77
CA LEU A 27 2.62 4.33 -3.14
C LEU A 27 3.71 4.05 -4.17
N TYR A 28 4.82 4.76 -4.03
CA TYR A 28 6.03 4.59 -4.84
C TYR A 28 7.20 4.23 -3.94
N ARG A 29 7.94 3.19 -4.30
CA ARG A 29 9.09 2.71 -3.51
C ARG A 29 10.26 3.68 -3.54
N THR A 30 10.41 4.46 -4.62
CA THR A 30 11.55 5.37 -4.83
C THR A 30 12.88 4.66 -4.50
N GLU A 31 13.76 5.26 -3.70
CA GLU A 31 15.05 4.67 -3.28
C GLU A 31 14.97 3.95 -1.92
N GLN A 32 13.76 3.70 -1.42
CA GLN A 32 13.59 3.12 -0.10
C GLN A 32 13.97 1.64 -0.06
N PRO A 33 14.61 1.19 1.04
CA PRO A 33 14.76 -0.22 1.33
C PRO A 33 13.41 -0.94 1.28
N GLN A 34 13.42 -2.20 0.83
CA GLN A 34 12.20 -2.99 0.68
C GLN A 34 11.38 -3.06 1.98
N GLU A 35 12.05 -3.18 3.11
CA GLU A 35 11.42 -3.28 4.43
C GLU A 35 10.67 -2.00 4.81
N GLN A 36 11.24 -0.82 4.50
CA GLN A 36 10.53 0.44 4.72
C GLN A 36 9.30 0.56 3.82
N PHE A 37 9.42 0.13 2.57
CA PHE A 37 8.29 0.15 1.66
C PHE A 37 7.21 -0.86 2.05
N TYR A 38 7.61 -2.03 2.57
CA TYR A 38 6.71 -3.01 3.15
C TYR A 38 5.91 -2.41 4.32
N GLN A 39 6.57 -1.72 5.25
CA GLN A 39 5.88 -1.09 6.38
C GLN A 39 4.92 -0.01 5.90
N LYS A 40 5.32 0.85 4.95
CA LYS A 40 4.41 1.84 4.35
C LYS A 40 3.15 1.22 3.73
N ILE A 41 3.27 0.09 3.05
CA ILE A 41 2.12 -0.62 2.48
C ILE A 41 1.22 -1.17 3.62
N ALA A 42 1.80 -1.74 4.67
CA ALA A 42 1.07 -2.27 5.81
C ALA A 42 0.31 -1.17 6.56
N ASP A 43 0.97 -0.04 6.85
CA ASP A 43 0.36 1.13 7.50
C ASP A 43 -0.80 1.68 6.66
N SER A 44 -0.61 1.79 5.35
CA SER A 44 -1.66 2.24 4.43
C SER A 44 -2.87 1.31 4.46
N LEU A 45 -2.66 -0.01 4.48
CA LEU A 45 -3.76 -0.99 4.59
C LEU A 45 -4.49 -0.88 5.93
N THR A 46 -3.77 -0.67 7.03
CA THR A 46 -4.38 -0.44 8.35
C THR A 46 -5.29 0.77 8.30
N VAL A 47 -4.81 1.92 7.81
CA VAL A 47 -5.60 3.17 7.68
C VAL A 47 -6.83 2.99 6.78
N LEU A 48 -6.67 2.26 5.67
CA LEU A 48 -7.77 1.94 4.75
C LEU A 48 -8.83 1.05 5.40
N SER A 49 -8.40 0.10 6.24
CA SER A 49 -9.27 -0.87 6.90
C SER A 49 -9.97 -0.29 8.13
N SER A 50 -9.34 0.64 8.85
CA SER A 50 -9.92 1.36 9.99
C SER A 50 -10.83 2.53 9.57
N GLY A 51 -11.09 2.71 8.27
CA GLY A 51 -12.10 3.65 7.77
C GLY A 51 -11.69 5.12 7.84
N GLY A 52 -10.39 5.43 7.89
CA GLY A 52 -9.91 6.81 7.87
C GLY A 52 -10.41 7.70 9.01
N ASN A 53 -10.74 7.12 10.18
CA ASN A 53 -11.18 7.88 11.35
C ASN A 53 -10.21 7.74 12.52
N THR A 54 -9.12 8.49 12.46
CA THR A 54 -8.38 8.92 13.64
C THR A 54 -8.10 10.42 13.49
N LEU A 55 -8.75 11.19 14.36
CA LEU A 55 -8.52 12.60 14.64
C LEU A 55 -7.07 12.84 15.08
#